data_AF-A0A524I6C9-F1
#
_entry.id   AF-A0A524I6C9-F1
#
_cell.length_a   1.000
_cell.length_b   1.000
_cell.length_c   1.000
_cell.angle_alpha   90.00
_cell.angle_beta   90.00
_cell.angle_gamma   90.00
#
_symmetry.space_group_name_H-M   'P 1'
#
loop_
_entity.id
_entity.type
_entity.pdbx_description
1 polymer ?
#
loop_
_entity_poly.entity_id
_entity_poly.type
_entity_poly.pdbx_seq_one_letter_code
_entity_poly.pdbx_strand_id
1 'polypeptide(L)'
;SYLLHARVVSAGASGAIFGLIGFAIPYFRRQGSARARDIQAFMVRWALYAFFFGLLVRADNFAHAGGFAAGFLLGSVMEIREDERKRRDPFWKVVAGFLALALIASFVFLARSSA
;
A
#
# COMPACT_ATOMS: atom_id res chain seq x y z
N SER A 1 -30.87 9.89 -24.34
CA SER A 1 -29.70 9.58 -23.50
C SER A 1 -28.61 8.93 -24.33
N TYR A 2 -27.75 9.73 -24.97
CA TYR A 2 -26.36 9.34 -25.29
C TYR A 2 -25.53 9.10 -24.01
N LEU A 3 -26.11 9.47 -22.87
CA LEU A 3 -25.60 9.39 -21.52
C LEU A 3 -25.40 7.95 -21.00
N LEU A 4 -25.94 6.92 -21.67
CA LEU A 4 -25.98 5.57 -21.10
C LEU A 4 -25.48 4.43 -22.01
N HIS A 5 -24.74 4.75 -23.08
CA HIS A 5 -23.96 3.88 -23.99
C HIS A 5 -24.50 3.83 -25.43
N ALA A 6 -23.67 4.32 -26.37
CA ALA A 6 -23.47 3.67 -27.66
C ALA A 6 -22.22 4.25 -28.36
N ARG A 7 -21.21 3.39 -28.56
CA ARG A 7 -20.07 3.55 -29.50
C ARG A 7 -18.89 4.42 -29.07
N VAL A 8 -18.27 4.11 -27.94
CA VAL A 8 -16.83 4.38 -27.81
C VAL A 8 -16.21 3.10 -27.28
N VAL A 9 -15.25 2.53 -28.01
CA VAL A 9 -14.18 1.77 -27.36
C VAL A 9 -13.52 2.80 -26.44
N SER A 10 -14.05 2.94 -25.22
CA SER A 10 -13.42 3.80 -24.23
C SER A 10 -12.07 3.16 -23.99
N ALA A 11 -11.01 3.88 -24.33
CA ALA A 11 -9.67 3.53 -23.94
C ALA A 11 -9.59 3.67 -22.40
N GLY A 12 -10.21 2.73 -21.66
CA GLY A 12 -10.30 2.71 -20.20
C GLY A 12 -8.96 2.48 -19.50
N ALA A 13 -7.89 2.33 -20.28
CA ALA A 13 -6.52 2.27 -19.79
C ALA A 13 -6.16 3.53 -18.98
N SER A 14 -6.61 4.72 -19.39
CA SER A 14 -6.33 5.94 -18.62
C SER A 14 -7.01 5.90 -17.26
N GLY A 15 -8.29 5.52 -17.18
CA GLY A 15 -8.99 5.31 -15.91
C GLY A 15 -8.26 4.34 -14.98
N ALA A 16 -7.75 3.23 -15.51
CA ALA A 16 -6.94 2.28 -14.74
C ALA A 16 -5.61 2.88 -14.25
N ILE A 17 -4.94 3.70 -15.06
CA ILE A 17 -3.74 4.44 -14.66
C ILE A 17 -4.06 5.41 -13.51
N PHE A 18 -5.15 6.17 -13.61
CA PHE A 18 -5.61 7.03 -12.52
C PHE A 18 -5.94 6.21 -11.27
N GLY A 19 -6.48 4.99 -11.42
CA GLY A 19 -6.65 4.04 -10.33
C GLY A 19 -5.34 3.62 -9.66
N LEU A 20 -4.29 3.33 -10.44
CA LEU A 20 -2.97 3.02 -9.88
C LEU A 20 -2.35 4.23 -9.16
N ILE A 21 -2.49 5.43 -9.73
CA ILE A 21 -2.05 6.68 -9.08
C ILE A 21 -2.81 6.89 -7.76
N GLY A 22 -4.14 6.75 -7.79
CA GLY A 22 -5.01 6.86 -6.62
C GLY A 22 -4.65 5.84 -5.54
N PHE A 23 -4.40 4.59 -5.92
CA PHE A 23 -3.97 3.51 -5.01
C PHE A 23 -2.63 3.80 -4.34
N ALA A 24 -1.65 4.25 -5.11
CA ALA A 24 -0.29 4.42 -4.64
C ALA A 24 -0.20 5.44 -3.48
N ILE A 25 -1.00 6.51 -3.51
CA ILE A 25 -0.92 7.59 -2.52
C ILE A 25 -1.17 7.08 -1.07
N PRO A 26 -2.34 6.54 -0.71
CA PRO A 26 -2.59 6.04 0.64
C PRO A 26 -1.78 4.77 0.96
N TYR A 27 -1.43 3.95 -0.04
CA TYR A 27 -0.61 2.75 0.16
C TYR A 27 0.80 3.11 0.62
N PHE A 28 1.52 3.94 -0.14
CA PHE A 28 2.89 4.34 0.19
C PHE A 28 2.96 5.28 1.40
N ARG A 29 1.91 6.08 1.65
CA ARG A 29 1.79 6.85 2.90
C ARG A 29 1.83 5.94 4.13
N ARG A 30 1.10 4.81 4.10
CA ARG A 30 1.08 3.85 5.22
C ARG A 30 2.38 3.06 5.32
N GLN A 31 3.03 2.73 4.20
CA GLN A 31 4.33 2.06 4.20
C GLN A 31 5.41 2.87 4.93
N GLY A 32 5.44 4.20 4.75
CA GLY A 32 6.20 5.11 5.62
C GLY A 32 7.73 5.08 5.49
N SER A 33 8.32 4.28 4.60
CA SER A 33 9.77 4.34 4.30
C SER A 33 10.14 5.66 3.60
N ALA A 34 11.42 6.06 3.61
CA ALA A 34 11.87 7.27 2.90
C ALA A 34 11.52 7.19 1.40
N ARG A 35 11.83 6.07 0.76
CA ARG A 35 11.46 5.79 -0.63
C ARG A 35 9.94 5.81 -0.84
N ALA A 36 9.15 5.32 0.11
CA ALA A 36 7.69 5.37 0.03
C ALA A 36 7.17 6.80 0.00
N ARG A 37 7.74 7.69 0.84
CA ARG A 37 7.38 9.12 0.85
C ARG A 37 7.72 9.78 -0.49
N ASP A 38 8.86 9.45 -1.09
CA ASP A 38 9.24 9.95 -2.41
C ASP A 38 8.24 9.50 -3.50
N ILE A 39 7.86 8.21 -3.49
CA ILE A 39 6.86 7.68 -4.42
C ILE A 39 5.50 8.33 -4.19
N GLN A 40 5.07 8.48 -2.94
CA GLN A 40 3.80 9.13 -2.61
C GLN A 40 3.77 10.58 -3.11
N ALA A 41 4.82 11.36 -2.85
CA ALA A 41 4.92 12.75 -3.32
C ALA A 41 4.92 12.83 -4.85
N PHE A 42 5.63 11.92 -5.51
CA PHE A 42 5.64 11.80 -6.96
C PHE A 42 4.26 11.47 -7.53
N MET A 43 3.52 10.55 -6.91
CA MET A 43 2.16 10.18 -7.34
C MET A 43 1.14 11.30 -7.11
N VAL A 44 1.26 12.05 -6.01
CA VAL A 44 0.44 13.27 -5.80
C VAL A 44 0.70 14.29 -6.89
N ARG A 45 1.97 14.55 -7.23
CA ARG A 45 2.33 15.48 -8.31
C ARG A 45 1.78 15.01 -9.66
N TRP A 46 1.87 13.73 -9.96
CA TRP A 46 1.31 13.16 -11.18
C TRP A 46 -0.21 13.18 -11.21
N ALA A 47 -0.90 13.01 -10.09
CA ALA A 47 -2.35 13.18 -10.03
C ALA A 47 -2.72 14.61 -10.48
N LEU A 48 -2.07 15.63 -9.91
CA LEU A 48 -2.30 17.03 -10.29
C LEU A 48 -2.04 17.27 -11.78
N TYR A 49 -0.90 16.81 -12.30
CA TYR A 49 -0.58 16.95 -13.72
C TYR A 49 -1.57 16.21 -14.62
N ALA A 50 -1.93 14.98 -14.28
CA ALA A 50 -2.81 14.15 -15.09
C ALA A 50 -4.23 14.75 -15.18
N PHE A 51 -4.77 15.29 -14.08
CA PHE A 51 -6.06 16.01 -14.12
C PHE A 51 -5.96 17.33 -14.89
N PHE A 52 -4.89 18.09 -14.70
CA PHE A 52 -4.67 19.35 -15.41
C PHE A 52 -4.54 19.14 -16.93
N PHE A 53 -3.68 18.22 -17.37
CA PHE A 53 -3.55 17.87 -18.78
C PHE A 53 -4.83 17.24 -19.32
N GLY A 54 -5.55 16.46 -18.51
CA GLY A 54 -6.87 15.93 -18.86
C GLY A 54 -7.87 17.03 -19.24
N LEU A 55 -7.85 18.17 -18.54
CA LEU A 55 -8.63 19.35 -18.93
C LEU A 55 -8.15 19.95 -20.26
N LEU A 56 -6.83 20.12 -20.42
CA LEU A 56 -6.23 20.73 -21.62
C LEU A 56 -6.52 19.94 -22.91
N VAL A 57 -6.41 18.62 -22.86
CA VAL A 57 -6.68 17.75 -24.03
C VAL A 57 -8.13 17.31 -24.14
N ARG A 58 -9.02 17.85 -23.29
CA ARG A 58 -10.47 17.52 -23.25
C ARG A 58 -10.73 16.01 -23.08
N ALA A 59 -9.93 15.37 -22.22
CA ALA A 59 -10.13 13.98 -21.83
C ALA A 59 -11.34 13.81 -20.90
N ASP A 60 -11.80 12.56 -20.77
CA ASP A 60 -12.87 12.21 -19.82
C ASP A 60 -12.37 12.24 -18.37
N ASN A 61 -12.41 13.42 -17.76
CA ASN A 61 -11.99 13.60 -16.37
C ASN A 61 -12.94 12.96 -15.35
N PHE A 62 -14.18 12.63 -15.73
CA PHE A 62 -15.07 11.88 -14.85
C PHE A 62 -14.61 10.41 -14.76
N ALA A 63 -14.22 9.80 -15.88
CA ALA A 63 -13.61 8.48 -15.86
C ALA A 63 -12.28 8.46 -15.08
N HIS A 64 -11.44 9.49 -15.24
CA HIS A 64 -10.21 9.64 -14.46
C HIS A 64 -10.47 9.80 -12.96
N ALA A 65 -11.43 10.64 -12.56
CA ALA A 65 -11.80 10.85 -11.17
C ALA A 65 -12.37 9.59 -10.54
N GLY A 66 -13.23 8.86 -11.26
CA GLY A 66 -13.76 7.57 -10.82
C GLY A 66 -12.67 6.52 -10.60
N GLY A 67 -11.75 6.39 -11.56
CA GLY A 67 -10.58 5.51 -11.43
C GLY A 67 -9.73 5.87 -10.23
N PHE A 68 -9.35 7.14 -10.09
CA PHE A 68 -8.57 7.65 -8.96
C PHE A 68 -9.24 7.37 -7.62
N ALA A 69 -10.54 7.68 -7.48
CA ALA A 69 -11.28 7.47 -6.25
C ALA A 69 -11.36 5.98 -5.86
N ALA A 70 -11.67 5.10 -6.82
CA ALA A 70 -11.69 3.66 -6.60
C ALA A 70 -10.31 3.14 -6.16
N GLY A 71 -9.25 3.56 -6.86
CA GLY A 71 -7.88 3.24 -6.51
C GLY A 71 -7.51 3.71 -5.11
N PHE A 72 -7.84 4.95 -4.76
CA PHE A 72 -7.57 5.54 -3.46
C PHE A 72 -8.23 4.77 -2.31
N LEU A 73 -9.50 4.37 -2.49
CA LEU A 73 -10.21 3.55 -1.50
C LEU A 73 -9.52 2.20 -1.32
N LEU A 74 -9.19 1.50 -2.42
CA LEU A 74 -8.46 0.23 -2.38
C LEU A 74 -7.10 0.37 -1.70
N GLY A 75 -6.32 1.39 -2.08
CA GLY A 75 -5.01 1.68 -1.49
C GLY A 75 -5.07 2.14 -0.04
N SER A 76 -6.24 2.49 0.48
CA SER A 76 -6.45 2.84 1.89
C SER A 76 -6.73 1.63 2.77
N VAL A 77 -7.32 0.57 2.20
CA VAL A 77 -7.71 -0.64 2.96
C VAL A 77 -6.76 -1.82 2.73
N MET A 78 -6.02 -1.84 1.61
CA MET A 78 -5.15 -2.96 1.28
C MET A 78 -4.04 -3.13 2.34
N GLU A 79 -3.78 -4.36 2.75
CA GLU A 79 -2.75 -4.61 3.77
C GLU A 79 -1.35 -4.34 3.21
N ILE A 80 -0.48 -3.71 4.00
CA ILE A 80 0.95 -3.56 3.69
C ILE A 80 1.78 -4.55 4.50
N ARG A 81 2.98 -4.87 4.02
CA ARG A 81 3.90 -5.80 4.71
C ARG A 81 4.21 -5.36 6.14
N GLU A 82 4.23 -4.06 6.40
CA GLU A 82 4.41 -3.50 7.74
C GLU A 82 3.23 -3.82 8.68
N ASP A 83 2.00 -3.92 8.16
CA ASP A 83 0.83 -4.35 8.92
C ASP A 83 0.93 -5.82 9.28
N GLU A 84 1.32 -6.67 8.32
CA GLU A 84 1.57 -8.09 8.54
C GLU A 84 2.68 -8.31 9.58
N ARG A 85 3.77 -7.54 9.47
CA ARG A 85 4.89 -7.58 10.42
C ARG A 85 4.40 -7.21 11.81
N LYS A 86 3.65 -6.12 11.98
CA LYS A 86 3.09 -5.71 13.28
C LYS A 86 2.15 -6.78 13.86
N ARG A 87 1.36 -7.44 13.02
CA ARG A 87 0.48 -8.54 13.44
C ARG A 87 1.27 -9.77 13.91
N ARG A 88 2.39 -10.09 13.25
CA ARG A 88 3.21 -11.28 13.57
C ARG A 88 4.27 -11.02 14.67
N ASP A 89 4.62 -9.77 14.94
CA ASP A 89 5.65 -9.40 15.91
C ASP A 89 5.41 -9.94 17.34
N PRO A 90 4.18 -9.92 17.91
CA PRO A 90 3.93 -10.49 19.24
C PRO A 90 4.19 -12.00 19.31
N PHE A 91 3.79 -12.74 18.27
CA PHE A 91 4.02 -14.18 18.19
C PHE A 91 5.51 -14.51 18.25
N TRP A 92 6.32 -13.82 17.44
CA TRP A 92 7.76 -14.04 17.41
C TRP A 92 8.45 -13.62 18.71
N LYS A 93 7.97 -12.57 19.39
CA LYS A 93 8.46 -12.19 20.71
C LYS A 93 8.20 -13.25 21.77
N VAL A 94 7.02 -13.86 21.77
CA VAL A 94 6.67 -14.97 22.69
C VAL A 94 7.57 -16.17 22.43
N VAL A 95 7.72 -16.59 21.17
CA VAL A 95 8.60 -17.70 20.78
C VAL A 95 10.06 -17.42 21.19
N ALA A 96 10.56 -16.20 20.92
CA ALA A 96 11.92 -15.80 21.33
C ALA A 96 12.10 -15.84 22.85
N GLY A 97 11.10 -15.42 23.63
CA GLY A 97 11.11 -15.51 25.09
C GLY A 97 11.21 -16.94 25.60
N PHE A 98 10.41 -17.86 25.05
CA PHE A 98 10.50 -19.28 25.41
C PHE A 98 11.87 -19.89 25.09
N LEU A 99 12.43 -19.59 23.91
CA LEU A 99 13.75 -20.08 23.51
C LEU A 99 14.86 -19.53 24.41
N ALA A 100 14.79 -18.24 24.77
CA ALA A 100 15.74 -17.63 25.70
C ALA A 100 15.68 -18.29 27.09
N LEU A 101 14.47 -18.56 27.61
CA LEU A 101 14.29 -19.26 28.88
C LEU A 101 14.85 -20.70 28.84
N ALA A 102 14.57 -21.44 27.77
CA ALA A 102 15.09 -22.79 27.58
C ALA A 102 16.62 -22.82 27.51
N LEU A 103 17.22 -21.84 26.82
CA LEU A 103 18.66 -21.68 26.74
C LEU A 103 19.28 -21.41 28.12
N ILE A 104 18.72 -20.47 28.88
CA ILE A 104 19.17 -20.16 30.25
C ILE A 104 19.05 -21.40 31.15
N ALA A 105 17.92 -22.11 31.11
CA ALA A 105 17.70 -23.32 31.89
C ALA A 105 18.74 -24.41 31.54
N SER A 106 19.08 -24.57 30.25
CA SER A 106 20.11 -25.50 29.81
C SER A 106 21.49 -25.16 30.38
N PHE A 107 21.90 -23.88 30.34
CA PHE A 107 23.16 -23.44 30.94
C PHE A 107 23.20 -23.63 32.47
N VAL A 108 22.08 -23.36 33.17
CA VAL A 108 21.97 -23.60 34.62
C VAL A 108 22.12 -25.08 34.95
N PHE A 109 21.46 -25.95 34.17
CA PHE A 109 21.57 -27.40 34.34
C PHE A 109 23.00 -27.88 34.09
N LEU A 110 23.65 -27.40 33.02
CA LEU A 110 25.03 -27.73 32.72
C LEU A 110 25.96 -27.35 33.88
N ALA A 111 25.88 -26.10 34.37
CA ALA A 111 26.69 -25.64 35.49
C ALA A 111 26.48 -26.47 36.78
N ARG A 112 25.25 -26.92 37.03
CA ARG A 112 24.93 -27.81 38.16
C ARG A 112 25.44 -29.23 37.97
N SER A 113 25.54 -29.71 36.73
CA SER A 113 26.04 -31.05 36.41
C SER A 113 27.57 -31.14 36.41
N SER A 114 28.26 -29.99 36.28
CA SER A 114 29.72 -29.88 36.25
C SER A 114 30.35 -29.56 37.62
N ALA A 115 29.53 -29.38 38.66
CA ALA A 115 29.92 -29.12 40.05
C ALA A 115 29.67 -30.36 40.90
#